data_AF-A0A372JDS5-F1
#
_entry.id   AF-A0A372JDS5-F1
#
_cell.length_a   1.000
_cell.length_b   1.000
_cell.length_c   1.000
_cell.angle_alpha   90.00
_cell.angle_beta   90.00
_cell.angle_gamma   90.00
#
_symmetry.space_group_name_H-M   'P 1'
#
loop_
_entity.id
_entity.type
_entity.pdbx_description
1 polymer ?
#
loop_
_entity_poly.entity_id
_entity_poly.type
_entity_poly.pdbx_seq_one_letter_code
_entity_poly.pdbx_strand_id
1 'polypeptide(L)' 'PDAPGRRPGAGQAWRAQVQTGLVNLGWTARDADAAVDAVAADLDGTEVPPVGELLKAALKKLSK' A
#
# COMPACT_ATOMS: atom_id res chain seq x y z
N PRO A 1 -26.02 2.72 -16.09
CA PRO A 1 -26.21 3.08 -14.67
C PRO A 1 -26.51 1.81 -13.87
N ASP A 2 -25.70 1.32 -12.94
CA ASP A 2 -24.78 1.94 -11.99
C ASP A 2 -23.94 0.79 -11.39
N ALA A 3 -22.68 1.06 -11.05
CA ALA A 3 -21.95 0.23 -10.10
C ALA A 3 -20.98 1.15 -9.35
N PRO A 4 -21.41 1.83 -8.27
CA PRO A 4 -20.49 2.45 -7.34
C PRO A 4 -19.83 1.33 -6.53
N GLY A 5 -18.92 0.59 -7.16
CA GLY A 5 -18.04 -0.36 -6.51
C GLY A 5 -16.97 0.34 -5.68
N ARG A 6 -17.33 1.35 -4.87
CA ARG A 6 -16.45 1.82 -3.81
C ARG A 6 -16.55 0.79 -2.70
N ARG A 7 -15.83 -0.32 -2.89
CA ARG A 7 -15.76 -1.43 -1.92
C ARG A 7 -15.42 -0.86 -0.53
N PRO A 8 -16.32 -0.99 0.46
CA PRO A 8 -15.99 -0.67 1.84
C PRO A 8 -14.91 -1.66 2.28
N GLY A 9 -13.69 -1.15 2.46
CA GLY A 9 -12.49 -1.98 2.64
C GLY A 9 -11.21 -1.41 2.02
N ALA A 10 -11.30 -0.27 1.30
CA ALA A 10 -10.13 0.38 0.70
C ALA A 10 -8.97 0.61 1.69
N GLY A 11 -9.26 0.91 2.96
CA GLY A 11 -8.25 1.13 4.02
C GLY A 11 -7.41 -0.10 4.38
N GLN A 12 -7.91 -1.32 4.16
CA GLN A 12 -7.13 -2.55 4.35
C GLN A 12 -6.71 -3.18 3.00
N ALA A 13 -7.47 -2.93 1.93
CA ALA A 13 -7.19 -3.49 0.61
C ALA A 13 -5.95 -2.89 -0.05
N TRP A 14 -5.55 -1.66 0.30
CA TRP A 14 -4.31 -1.06 -0.24
C TRP A 14 -3.07 -1.76 0.32
N ARG A 15 -3.08 -2.18 1.59
CA ARG A 15 -1.95 -2.83 2.27
C ARG A 15 -1.58 -4.12 1.53
N ALA A 16 -2.58 -4.97 1.27
CA ALA A 16 -2.41 -6.20 0.51
C ALA A 16 -1.96 -5.95 -0.94
N GLN A 17 -2.48 -4.90 -1.59
CA GLN A 17 -2.08 -4.54 -2.96
C GLN A 17 -0.63 -4.05 -3.05
N VAL A 18 -0.20 -3.19 -2.12
CA VAL A 18 1.18 -2.70 -2.06
C VAL A 18 2.13 -3.83 -1.69
N GLN A 19 1.80 -4.64 -0.68
CA GLN A 19 2.61 -5.81 -0.30
C GLN A 19 2.77 -6.78 -1.48
N THR A 20 1.67 -7.15 -2.13
CA THR A 20 1.68 -8.03 -3.31
C THR A 20 2.49 -7.40 -4.45
N GLY A 21 2.33 -6.10 -4.70
CA GLY A 21 3.10 -5.39 -5.71
C GLY A 21 4.60 -5.42 -5.44
N LEU A 22 5.02 -5.17 -4.20
CA LEU A 22 6.43 -5.24 -3.79
C LEU A 22 7.00 -6.65 -3.94
N VAL A 23 6.27 -7.68 -3.51
CA VAL A 23 6.72 -9.08 -3.65
C VAL A 23 6.87 -9.46 -5.13
N ASN A 24 5.93 -9.07 -6.00
CA ASN A 24 6.03 -9.31 -7.44
C ASN A 24 7.21 -8.56 -8.10
N LEU A 25 7.63 -7.43 -7.54
CA LEU A 25 8.80 -6.67 -7.99
C LEU A 25 10.14 -7.32 -7.53
N GLY A 26 10.10 -8.36 -6.70
CA GLY A 26 11.28 -9.09 -6.22
C GLY A 26 11.71 -8.77 -4.79
N TRP A 27 10.96 -7.95 -4.05
CA TRP A 27 11.21 -7.71 -2.63
C TRP A 27 10.76 -8.91 -1.79
N THR A 28 11.39 -9.13 -0.63
CA THR A 28 10.96 -10.20 0.27
C THR A 28 9.62 -9.85 0.92
N ALA A 29 8.83 -10.87 1.31
CA ALA A 29 7.57 -10.64 2.04
C ALA A 29 7.79 -9.83 3.33
N ARG A 30 8.94 -10.00 3.98
CA ARG A 30 9.31 -9.25 5.20
C ARG A 30 9.55 -7.77 4.91
N ASP A 31 10.31 -7.45 3.86
CA ASP A 31 10.54 -6.07 3.44
C ASP A 31 9.25 -5.41 2.97
N ALA A 32 8.43 -6.14 2.21
CA ALA A 32 7.14 -5.66 1.74
C ALA A 32 6.20 -5.32 2.90
N ASP A 33 6.13 -6.19 3.92
CA ASP A 33 5.31 -5.95 5.10
C ASP A 33 5.81 -4.75 5.92
N ALA A 34 7.12 -4.67 6.16
CA ALA A 34 7.74 -3.54 6.87
C ALA A 34 7.50 -2.21 6.15
N ALA A 35 7.58 -2.19 4.81
CA ALA A 35 7.32 -0.98 4.03
C ALA A 35 5.85 -0.58 4.09
N VAL A 36 4.93 -1.54 4.04
CA VAL A 36 3.49 -1.29 4.17
C VAL A 36 3.12 -0.77 5.55
N ASP A 37 3.72 -1.32 6.61
CA ASP A 37 3.54 -0.82 7.98
C ASP A 37 4.07 0.61 8.13
N ALA A 38 5.28 0.86 7.62
CA ALA A 38 5.88 2.19 7.63
C ALA A 38 5.06 3.23 6.85
N VAL A 39 4.41 2.83 5.75
CA VAL A 39 3.47 3.70 5.02
C VAL A 39 2.18 3.88 5.80
N ALA A 40 1.65 2.83 6.43
CA ALA A 40 0.43 2.91 7.23
C ALA A 40 0.59 3.85 8.44
N ALA A 41 1.76 3.83 9.08
CA ALA A 41 2.11 4.76 10.16
C ALA A 41 2.21 6.22 9.69
N ASP A 42 2.58 6.45 8.42
CA ASP A 42 2.65 7.78 7.80
C ASP A 42 1.24 8.34 7.50
N LEU A 43 0.25 7.45 7.30
CA LEU A 43 -1.11 7.81 6.91
C LEU A 43 -2.02 8.22 8.08
N ASP A 44 -1.54 8.19 9.33
CA ASP A 44 -2.26 8.43 10.60
C ASP A 44 -3.50 9.37 10.47
N GLY A 45 -4.67 8.79 10.15
CA GLY A 45 -5.95 9.49 10.02
C GLY A 45 -6.18 10.36 8.77
N THR A 46 -5.21 10.45 7.85
CA THR A 46 -5.33 11.22 6.59
C THR A 46 -5.94 10.36 5.47
N GLU A 47 -6.49 11.01 4.43
CA GLU A 47 -6.99 10.31 3.25
C GLU A 47 -5.94 9.37 2.67
N VAL A 48 -6.30 8.09 2.52
CA VAL A 48 -5.43 7.07 1.94
C VAL A 48 -5.21 7.42 0.46
N PRO A 49 -3.99 7.78 0.05
CA PRO A 49 -3.68 8.10 -1.34
C PRO A 49 -3.84 6.86 -2.22
N PRO A 50 -3.92 7.04 -3.55
CA PRO A 50 -4.02 5.92 -4.47
C PRO A 50 -2.83 4.95 -4.35
N VAL A 51 -3.09 3.67 -4.58
CA VAL A 51 -2.11 2.56 -4.42
C VAL A 51 -0.79 2.82 -5.15
N GLY A 52 -0.79 3.51 -6.30
CA GLY A 52 0.44 3.86 -7.02
C GLY A 52 1.36 4.80 -6.25
N GLU A 53 0.80 5.77 -5.50
CA GLU A 53 1.59 6.68 -4.66
C GLU A 53 2.07 5.96 -3.40
N LEU A 54 1.25 5.09 -2.82
CA LEU A 54 1.63 4.23 -1.69
C LEU A 54 2.78 3.28 -2.07
N LEU A 55 2.75 2.69 -3.26
CA LEU A 55 3.80 1.83 -3.77
C LEU A 55 5.12 2.59 -3.92
N LYS A 56 5.09 3.82 -4.48
CA LYS A 56 6.26 4.69 -4.53
C LYS A 56 6.80 5.03 -3.14
N ALA A 57 5.92 5.38 -2.20
CA ALA A 57 6.31 5.70 -0.83
C ALA A 57 7.00 4.49 -0.17
N ALA A 58 6.46 3.29 -0.33
CA ALA A 58 7.04 2.05 0.15
C ALA A 58 8.42 1.77 -0.49
N LEU A 59 8.54 1.87 -1.82
CA LEU A 59 9.80 1.71 -2.54
C LEU A 59 10.88 2.71 -2.07
N LYS A 60 10.47 3.96 -1.77
CA LYS A 60 11.38 4.99 -1.24
C LYS A 60 11.88 4.66 0.17
N LYS A 61 11.07 4.01 1.00
CA LYS A 61 11.48 3.55 2.35
C LYS A 61 12.43 2.36 2.27
N LEU A 62 12.28 1.48 1.26
CA LEU A 62 13.13 0.31 1.04
C LEU A 62 14.45 0.62 0.32
N SER A 63 14.50 1.68 -0.49
CA SER A 63 15.72 2.08 -1.21
C SER A 63 16.73 2.84 -0.34
N LYS A 64 16.57 2.84 0.98
CA LYS A 64 17.40 3.58 1.92
C LYS A 64 18.29 2.65 2.73
#